data_AF-T0GZI8-F1
#
_entry.id   AF-T0GZI8-F1
#
_cell.length_a   1.000
_cell.length_b   1.000
_cell.length_c   1.000
_cell.angle_alpha   90.00
_cell.angle_beta   90.00
_cell.angle_gamma   90.00
#
_symmetry.space_group_name_H-M   'P 1'
#
loop_
_entity.id
_entity.type
_entity.pdbx_description
1 polymer ?
#
loop_
_entity_poly.entity_id
_entity_poly.type
_entity_poly.pdbx_seq_one_letter_code
_entity_poly.pdbx_strand_id
1 'polypeptide(L)'
;MKSAIKRNRLYDTYRKNRVERKYPRLVLLLLTFVFLTVSNCKTTESGKSVSIVTPRYLRLNYDVVYETSEGVTLHESGKLFARGLFYDFTIRSSANQFERIKASSYTEDNQVDFKHILTNEELNSLENKQYQYFSMPNDSRASVLTGIHNGHCYVRWVWQKDSFIFVFETDVKNDSEENPATLGKKFHENIRNGLRIF
;
A
#
# COMPACT_ATOMS: atom_id res chain seq x y z
N MET A 1 -50.93 -20.27 -64.56
CA MET A 1 -51.74 -19.23 -63.87
C MET A 1 -50.77 -18.30 -63.16
N LYS A 2 -50.38 -17.15 -63.75
CA LYS A 2 -50.97 -15.79 -63.60
C LYS A 2 -51.10 -15.41 -62.11
N SER A 3 -50.26 -14.55 -61.51
CA SER A 3 -50.04 -13.11 -61.73
C SER A 3 -50.67 -12.29 -60.58
N ALA A 4 -49.82 -11.78 -59.70
CA ALA A 4 -49.61 -10.37 -59.32
C ALA A 4 -50.80 -9.40 -59.08
N ILE A 5 -50.55 -8.43 -58.17
CA ILE A 5 -51.06 -7.01 -58.12
C ILE A 5 -52.44 -6.84 -57.41
N LYS A 6 -52.78 -5.86 -56.54
CA LYS A 6 -52.29 -4.51 -56.14
C LYS A 6 -52.97 -4.02 -54.83
N ARG A 7 -52.24 -3.19 -54.06
CA ARG A 7 -52.56 -1.92 -53.33
C ARG A 7 -54.01 -1.58 -52.88
N ASN A 8 -54.12 -1.09 -51.63
CA ASN A 8 -54.43 0.32 -51.23
C ASN A 8 -54.40 0.38 -49.68
N ARG A 9 -53.57 1.19 -48.99
CA ARG A 9 -53.56 2.66 -48.82
C ARG A 9 -54.83 3.17 -48.11
N LEU A 10 -54.70 3.53 -46.82
CA LEU A 10 -55.09 4.80 -46.18
C LEU A 10 -55.75 4.66 -44.78
N TYR A 11 -55.07 5.25 -43.78
CA TYR A 11 -55.56 6.15 -42.72
C TYR A 11 -56.39 5.62 -41.53
N ASP A 12 -56.16 6.33 -40.41
CA ASP A 12 -56.94 6.44 -39.18
C ASP A 12 -56.85 5.24 -38.21
N THR A 13 -56.50 5.35 -36.93
CA THR A 13 -56.80 6.42 -35.97
C THR A 13 -55.87 6.28 -34.76
N TYR A 14 -54.95 7.21 -34.54
CA TYR A 14 -54.25 7.31 -33.25
C TYR A 14 -55.16 8.01 -32.23
N ARG A 15 -55.71 7.22 -31.32
CA ARG A 15 -56.62 7.64 -30.25
C ARG A 15 -55.87 8.50 -29.23
N LYS A 16 -56.12 9.80 -29.30
CA LYS A 16 -55.65 10.87 -28.43
C LYS A 16 -56.26 10.73 -27.02
N ASN A 17 -55.56 10.11 -26.07
CA ASN A 17 -55.90 10.21 -24.65
C ASN A 17 -55.18 11.43 -24.04
N ARG A 18 -55.97 12.47 -23.83
CA ARG A 18 -55.62 13.74 -23.19
C ARG A 18 -55.61 13.51 -21.66
N VAL A 19 -54.43 13.30 -21.07
CA VAL A 19 -54.24 13.40 -19.61
C VAL A 19 -53.74 14.79 -19.31
N GLU A 20 -54.62 15.63 -18.76
CA GLU A 20 -54.27 16.93 -18.21
C GLU A 20 -53.27 16.78 -17.05
N ARG A 21 -51.97 16.95 -17.33
CA ARG A 21 -50.96 17.08 -16.28
C ARG A 21 -50.97 18.51 -15.75
N LYS A 22 -51.77 18.76 -14.72
CA LYS A 22 -51.88 20.06 -14.02
C LYS A 22 -50.77 20.36 -13.01
N TYR A 23 -49.60 19.70 -13.05
CA TYR A 23 -48.51 20.01 -12.10
C TYR A 23 -47.07 19.88 -12.67
N PRO A 24 -46.71 20.53 -13.80
CA PRO A 24 -45.31 20.51 -14.25
C PRO A 24 -44.40 21.45 -13.43
N ARG A 25 -44.96 22.47 -12.76
CA ARG A 25 -44.17 23.48 -12.03
C ARG A 25 -43.75 23.03 -10.62
N LEU A 26 -44.57 22.22 -9.94
CA LEU A 26 -44.29 21.80 -8.56
C LEU A 26 -43.16 20.75 -8.51
N VAL A 27 -43.13 19.82 -9.48
CA VAL A 27 -42.08 18.80 -9.61
C VAL A 27 -40.72 19.42 -9.95
N LEU A 28 -40.70 20.47 -10.78
CA LEU A 28 -39.49 21.20 -11.13
C LEU A 28 -38.92 22.01 -9.94
N LEU A 29 -39.80 22.56 -9.10
CA LEU A 29 -39.41 23.26 -7.86
C LEU A 29 -38.85 22.30 -6.80
N LEU A 30 -39.41 21.09 -6.68
CA LEU A 30 -38.89 20.06 -5.78
C LEU A 30 -37.50 19.55 -6.21
N LEU A 31 -37.27 19.35 -7.51
CA LEU A 31 -35.98 18.92 -8.04
C LEU A 31 -34.87 19.97 -7.83
N THR A 32 -35.17 21.26 -7.95
CA THR A 32 -34.21 22.34 -7.71
C THR A 32 -33.88 22.53 -6.23
N PHE A 33 -34.85 22.29 -5.34
CA PHE A 33 -34.62 22.31 -3.89
C PHE A 33 -33.72 21.16 -3.43
N VAL A 34 -33.88 19.95 -4.00
CA VAL A 34 -32.98 18.83 -3.73
C VAL A 34 -31.55 19.17 -4.17
N PHE A 35 -31.34 19.70 -5.38
CA PHE A 35 -30.00 20.07 -5.86
C PHE A 35 -29.28 21.09 -4.96
N LEU A 36 -30.00 22.07 -4.40
CA LEU A 36 -29.41 23.08 -3.50
C LEU A 36 -29.01 22.51 -2.13
N THR A 37 -29.64 21.42 -1.68
CA THR A 37 -29.28 20.78 -0.40
C THR A 37 -28.07 19.83 -0.50
N VAL A 38 -27.73 19.33 -1.69
CA VAL A 38 -26.56 18.46 -1.87
C VAL A 38 -25.25 19.25 -2.05
N SER A 39 -25.32 20.51 -2.48
CA SER A 39 -24.13 21.34 -2.75
C SER A 39 -23.41 21.89 -1.50
N ASN A 40 -23.99 21.73 -0.30
CA ASN A 40 -23.42 22.24 0.95
C ASN A 40 -22.90 21.14 1.88
N CYS A 41 -22.64 19.94 1.37
CA CYS A 41 -21.83 18.96 2.09
C CYS A 41 -20.35 19.37 2.00
N LYS A 42 -19.98 20.46 2.67
CA LYS A 42 -18.59 20.76 2.99
C LYS A 42 -18.17 19.72 4.02
N THR A 43 -17.59 18.62 3.55
CA THR A 43 -16.76 17.73 4.36
C THR A 43 -15.72 18.63 5.00
N THR A 44 -15.94 18.95 6.28
CA THR A 44 -14.90 19.55 7.08
C THR A 44 -13.85 18.47 7.18
N GLU A 45 -12.77 18.59 6.40
CA GLU A 45 -11.52 17.91 6.69
C GLU A 45 -11.14 18.34 8.11
N SER A 46 -11.64 17.59 9.08
CA SER A 46 -11.13 17.59 10.43
C SER A 46 -9.68 17.14 10.26
N GLY A 47 -8.78 18.12 10.14
CA GLY A 47 -7.37 17.94 10.36
C GLY A 47 -7.23 17.30 11.73
N LYS A 48 -7.21 15.96 11.75
CA LYS A 48 -6.73 15.20 12.88
C LYS A 48 -5.31 15.70 13.05
N SER A 49 -5.07 16.49 14.09
CA SER A 49 -3.75 16.62 14.67
C SER A 49 -3.31 15.19 14.95
N VAL A 50 -2.50 14.64 14.06
CA VAL A 50 -1.92 13.30 14.21
C VAL A 50 -1.04 13.42 15.43
N SER A 51 -1.56 13.01 16.60
CA SER A 51 -0.74 12.73 17.76
C SER A 51 0.35 11.80 17.22
N ILE A 52 1.60 12.23 17.24
CA ILE A 52 2.73 11.43 16.78
C ILE A 52 2.85 10.30 17.80
N VAL A 53 2.11 9.21 17.55
CA VAL A 53 2.22 7.99 18.34
C VAL A 53 3.58 7.43 18.01
N THR A 54 4.41 7.26 19.04
CA THR A 54 5.72 6.61 18.94
C THR A 54 5.59 5.18 19.45
N PRO A 55 5.06 4.25 18.64
CA PRO A 55 4.87 2.87 19.09
C PRO A 55 6.24 2.24 19.39
N ARG A 56 6.34 1.58 20.54
CA ARG A 56 7.50 0.74 20.92
C ARG A 56 7.50 -0.61 20.19
N TYR A 57 6.34 -1.04 19.67
CA TYR A 57 6.17 -2.34 19.05
C TYR A 57 5.44 -2.18 17.72
N LEU A 58 6.06 -2.67 16.65
CA LEU A 58 5.44 -2.81 15.34
C LEU A 58 5.11 -4.28 15.13
N ARG A 59 3.82 -4.62 15.19
CA ARG A 59 3.37 -5.99 15.05
C ARG A 59 3.41 -6.38 13.57
N LEU A 60 4.17 -7.40 13.19
CA LEU A 60 4.21 -7.87 11.81
C LEU A 60 3.18 -8.98 11.57
N ASN A 61 2.99 -9.88 12.52
CA ASN A 61 1.82 -10.78 12.52
C ASN A 61 1.47 -11.15 13.98
N TYR A 62 0.74 -12.24 14.21
CA TYR A 62 0.41 -12.66 15.57
C TYR A 62 1.64 -13.08 16.40
N ASP A 63 2.66 -13.65 15.75
CA ASP A 63 3.81 -14.30 16.40
C ASP A 63 5.11 -13.50 16.26
N VAL A 64 5.13 -12.48 15.41
CA VAL A 64 6.32 -11.70 15.08
C VAL A 64 6.06 -10.22 15.29
N VAL A 65 6.89 -9.62 16.12
CA VAL A 65 6.86 -8.20 16.46
C VAL A 65 8.26 -7.62 16.30
N TYR A 66 8.35 -6.41 15.78
CA TYR A 66 9.58 -5.61 15.79
C TYR A 66 9.52 -4.61 16.95
N GLU A 67 10.36 -4.82 17.97
CA GLU A 67 10.53 -3.93 19.11
C GLU A 67 11.51 -2.81 18.77
N THR A 68 11.02 -1.58 18.84
CA THR A 68 11.79 -0.36 18.60
C THR A 68 12.20 0.21 19.95
N SER A 69 13.38 -0.19 20.42
CA SER A 69 13.88 0.09 21.78
C SER A 69 13.84 1.57 22.18
N GLU A 70 14.02 2.48 21.22
CA GLU A 70 14.06 3.94 21.43
C GLU A 70 12.82 4.66 20.86
N GLY A 71 11.79 3.89 20.49
CA GLY A 71 10.61 4.38 19.79
C GLY A 71 10.89 4.76 18.33
N VAL A 72 9.82 4.96 17.58
CA VAL A 72 9.88 5.37 16.16
C VAL A 72 9.02 6.57 15.89
N THR A 73 9.39 7.35 14.87
CA THR A 73 8.44 8.21 14.17
C THR A 73 7.78 7.37 13.08
N LEU A 74 6.48 7.14 13.20
CA LEU A 74 5.71 6.43 12.19
C LEU A 74 5.22 7.44 11.12
N HIS A 75 5.59 7.20 9.87
CA HIS A 75 5.19 8.01 8.71
C HIS A 75 3.93 7.46 8.06
N GLU A 76 3.87 6.13 7.92
CA GLU A 76 2.73 5.44 7.34
C GLU A 76 2.55 4.07 8.00
N SER A 77 1.32 3.61 8.12
CA SER A 77 1.05 2.21 8.48
C SER A 77 -0.30 1.79 7.96
N GLY A 78 -0.48 0.48 7.81
CA GLY A 78 -1.76 -0.05 7.39
C GLY A 78 -1.80 -1.56 7.40
N LYS A 79 -2.90 -2.06 6.85
CA LYS A 79 -3.16 -3.49 6.67
C LYS A 79 -3.19 -3.78 5.17
N LEU A 80 -2.59 -4.89 4.78
CA LEU A 80 -2.78 -5.51 3.48
C LEU A 80 -3.94 -6.50 3.56
N PHE A 81 -4.37 -7.05 2.41
CA PHE A 81 -5.30 -8.17 2.38
C PHE A 81 -4.76 -9.35 3.23
N ALA A 82 -5.58 -10.36 3.56
CA ALA A 82 -5.11 -11.57 4.25
C ALA A 82 -4.22 -11.37 5.52
N ARG A 83 -4.44 -10.30 6.30
CA ARG A 83 -3.75 -9.99 7.57
C ARG A 83 -2.31 -9.50 7.44
N GLY A 84 -1.82 -9.17 6.24
CA GLY A 84 -0.53 -8.50 6.09
C GLY A 84 -0.55 -7.13 6.75
N LEU A 85 0.61 -6.67 7.22
CA LEU A 85 0.77 -5.38 7.89
C LEU A 85 1.97 -4.66 7.30
N PHE A 86 1.88 -3.34 7.16
CA PHE A 86 3.02 -2.54 6.73
C PHE A 86 3.22 -1.31 7.60
N TYR A 87 4.47 -0.89 7.68
CA TYR A 87 4.94 0.26 8.44
C TYR A 87 6.02 0.98 7.66
N ASP A 88 5.98 2.29 7.65
CA ASP A 88 7.04 3.18 7.20
C ASP A 88 7.44 4.06 8.36
N PHE A 89 8.68 3.97 8.81
CA PHE A 89 9.12 4.59 10.06
C PHE A 89 10.59 4.99 10.07
N THR A 90 10.92 5.89 10.98
CA THR A 90 12.29 6.26 11.33
C THR A 90 12.56 5.87 12.78
N ILE A 91 13.68 5.21 13.04
CA ILE A 91 14.12 4.91 14.41
C ILE A 91 14.76 6.17 15.00
N ARG A 92 14.30 6.58 16.18
CA ARG A 92 14.82 7.77 16.89
C ARG A 92 16.08 7.43 17.68
N SER A 93 17.11 6.97 16.99
CA SER A 93 18.39 6.63 17.61
C SER A 93 19.54 7.33 16.91
N SER A 94 20.41 7.97 17.68
CA SER A 94 21.66 8.56 17.17
C SER A 94 22.65 7.49 16.67
N ALA A 95 22.47 6.23 17.09
CA ALA A 95 23.30 5.11 16.64
C ALA A 95 22.74 4.43 15.37
N ASN A 96 21.49 4.73 14.97
CA ASN A 96 20.87 4.11 13.82
C ASN A 96 21.16 4.92 12.55
N GLN A 97 21.99 4.35 11.68
CA GLN A 97 22.32 4.95 10.37
C GLN A 97 21.22 4.82 9.31
N PHE A 98 20.15 4.05 9.59
CA PHE A 98 19.05 3.81 8.65
C PHE A 98 17.93 4.83 8.85
N GLU A 99 17.96 5.95 8.13
CA GLU A 99 17.07 7.09 8.34
C GLU A 99 15.59 6.76 8.14
N ARG A 100 15.25 5.83 7.24
CA ARG A 100 13.86 5.44 6.97
C ARG A 100 13.78 3.97 6.58
N ILE A 101 12.94 3.23 7.28
CA ILE A 101 12.76 1.79 7.10
C ILE A 101 11.29 1.54 6.75
N LYS A 102 11.06 0.77 5.70
CA LYS A 102 9.77 0.14 5.42
C LYS A 102 9.80 -1.30 5.90
N ALA A 103 8.87 -1.66 6.77
CA ALA A 103 8.67 -3.04 7.21
C ALA A 103 7.31 -3.53 6.76
N SER A 104 7.23 -4.80 6.37
CA SER A 104 6.00 -5.43 5.96
C SER A 104 5.97 -6.91 6.28
N SER A 105 4.77 -7.43 6.46
CA SER A 105 4.46 -8.84 6.41
C SER A 105 3.39 -9.09 5.35
N TYR A 106 3.60 -10.11 4.54
CA TYR A 106 2.64 -10.53 3.53
C TYR A 106 2.69 -12.04 3.37
N THR A 107 1.70 -12.59 2.68
CA THR A 107 1.56 -13.98 2.27
C THR A 107 1.61 -14.04 0.74
N GLU A 108 1.60 -15.24 0.14
CA GLU A 108 1.53 -15.35 -1.32
C GLU A 108 0.27 -14.65 -1.88
N ASP A 109 -0.86 -14.74 -1.18
CA ASP A 109 -2.15 -14.17 -1.59
C ASP A 109 -2.19 -12.64 -1.77
N ASN A 110 -1.31 -11.90 -1.07
CA ASN A 110 -1.34 -10.43 -1.02
C ASN A 110 0.03 -9.80 -1.33
N GLN A 111 0.98 -10.58 -1.85
CA GLN A 111 2.31 -10.10 -2.20
C GLN A 111 2.26 -8.90 -3.16
N VAL A 112 1.28 -8.89 -4.08
CA VAL A 112 1.08 -7.81 -5.06
C VAL A 112 0.63 -6.49 -4.42
N ASP A 113 0.05 -6.53 -3.23
CA ASP A 113 -0.41 -5.34 -2.52
C ASP A 113 0.74 -4.63 -1.79
N PHE A 114 1.87 -5.31 -1.61
CA PHE A 114 3.02 -4.74 -0.94
C PHE A 114 3.78 -3.77 -1.86
N LYS A 115 3.83 -2.51 -1.43
CA LYS A 115 4.58 -1.45 -2.09
C LYS A 115 6.01 -1.41 -1.60
N HIS A 116 6.86 -2.18 -2.27
CA HIS A 116 8.31 -2.09 -2.16
C HIS A 116 8.80 -0.64 -2.41
N ILE A 117 9.97 -0.28 -1.87
CA ILE A 117 10.65 0.99 -2.17
C ILE A 117 11.01 1.05 -3.65
N LEU A 118 11.59 -0.03 -4.18
CA LEU A 118 11.96 -0.17 -5.59
C LEU A 118 11.01 -1.12 -6.30
N THR A 119 10.67 -0.81 -7.56
CA THR A 119 9.92 -1.70 -8.43
C THR A 119 10.75 -2.93 -8.82
N ASN A 120 10.11 -3.94 -9.42
CA ASN A 120 10.81 -5.13 -9.90
C ASN A 120 11.85 -4.79 -10.97
N GLU A 121 11.55 -3.84 -11.85
CA GLU A 121 12.47 -3.35 -12.88
C GLU A 121 13.69 -2.67 -12.23
N GLU A 122 13.46 -1.80 -11.25
CA GLU A 122 14.52 -1.08 -10.53
C GLU A 122 15.43 -2.05 -9.74
N LEU A 123 14.85 -3.02 -9.03
CA LEU A 123 15.59 -4.07 -8.34
C LEU A 123 16.47 -4.89 -9.28
N ASN A 124 15.97 -5.18 -10.48
CA ASN A 124 16.72 -5.93 -11.49
C ASN A 124 17.89 -5.10 -12.04
N SER A 125 17.74 -3.78 -12.10
CA SER A 125 18.77 -2.84 -12.56
C SER A 125 19.83 -2.45 -11.53
N LEU A 126 19.73 -2.92 -10.28
CA LEU A 126 20.70 -2.61 -9.22
C LEU A 126 22.14 -2.95 -9.62
N GLU A 127 23.02 -1.96 -9.47
CA GLU A 127 24.46 -2.13 -9.64
C GLU A 127 25.07 -2.77 -8.38
N ASN A 128 26.19 -3.49 -8.53
CA ASN A 128 26.91 -4.13 -7.44
C ASN A 128 26.02 -4.97 -6.51
N LYS A 129 25.06 -5.66 -7.11
CA LYS A 129 24.09 -6.49 -6.42
C LYS A 129 24.79 -7.61 -5.63
N GLN A 130 24.47 -7.72 -4.34
CA GLN A 130 25.00 -8.76 -3.47
C GLN A 130 23.87 -9.39 -2.67
N TYR A 131 24.01 -10.69 -2.40
CA TYR A 131 23.10 -11.45 -1.56
C TYR A 131 23.89 -12.04 -0.40
N GLN A 132 23.38 -11.84 0.81
CA GLN A 132 23.89 -12.44 2.04
C GLN A 132 22.79 -13.26 2.69
N TYR A 133 23.16 -14.34 3.36
CA TYR A 133 22.22 -15.23 4.03
C TYR A 133 22.61 -15.39 5.49
N PHE A 134 21.65 -15.25 6.38
CA PHE A 134 21.87 -15.28 7.83
C PHE A 134 20.95 -16.31 8.47
N SER A 135 21.48 -17.09 9.40
CA SER A 135 20.69 -18.08 10.15
C SER A 135 19.61 -17.40 10.99
N MET A 136 18.43 -17.98 10.96
CA MET A 136 17.27 -17.59 11.76
C MET A 136 16.81 -18.80 12.60
N PRO A 137 15.92 -18.62 13.59
CA PRO A 137 15.39 -19.74 14.38
C PRO A 137 14.76 -20.83 13.51
N ASN A 138 14.64 -22.04 14.08
CA ASN A 138 14.04 -23.22 13.42
C ASN A 138 14.72 -23.58 12.09
N ASP A 139 16.06 -23.50 12.05
CA ASP A 139 16.90 -23.78 10.88
C ASP A 139 16.52 -23.00 9.60
N SER A 140 15.77 -21.91 9.75
CA SER A 140 15.41 -21.02 8.65
C SER A 140 16.53 -20.02 8.36
N ARG A 141 16.41 -19.27 7.25
CA ARG A 141 17.39 -18.25 6.86
C ARG A 141 16.69 -16.97 6.43
N ALA A 142 17.27 -15.83 6.82
CA ALA A 142 16.96 -14.55 6.23
C ALA A 142 17.94 -14.27 5.08
N SER A 143 17.47 -13.63 4.02
CA SER A 143 18.29 -13.10 2.95
C SER A 143 18.40 -11.58 3.07
N VAL A 144 19.57 -11.04 2.71
CA VAL A 144 19.79 -9.61 2.57
C VAL A 144 20.33 -9.33 1.18
N LEU A 145 19.54 -8.61 0.41
CA LEU A 145 19.91 -8.04 -0.86
C LEU A 145 20.44 -6.63 -0.64
N THR A 146 21.59 -6.32 -1.19
CA THR A 146 22.13 -4.95 -1.27
C THR A 146 22.46 -4.60 -2.72
N GLY A 147 22.32 -3.33 -3.09
CA GLY A 147 22.72 -2.86 -4.41
C GLY A 147 22.67 -1.34 -4.50
N ILE A 148 23.27 -0.77 -5.53
CA ILE A 148 23.28 0.67 -5.76
C ILE A 148 22.19 1.05 -6.76
N HIS A 149 21.41 2.07 -6.42
CA HIS A 149 20.37 2.67 -7.24
C HIS A 149 20.46 4.19 -7.12
N ASN A 150 20.64 4.90 -8.24
CA ASN A 150 20.68 6.38 -8.27
C ASN A 150 21.63 7.03 -7.25
N GLY A 151 22.77 6.39 -6.96
CA GLY A 151 23.74 6.89 -5.97
C GLY A 151 23.41 6.56 -4.52
N HIS A 152 22.34 5.82 -4.26
CA HIS A 152 21.99 5.31 -2.95
C HIS A 152 22.21 3.79 -2.85
N CYS A 153 22.55 3.31 -1.66
CA CYS A 153 22.62 1.89 -1.36
C CYS A 153 21.25 1.41 -0.84
N TYR A 154 20.58 0.65 -1.69
CA TYR A 154 19.36 -0.04 -1.36
C TYR A 154 19.66 -1.33 -0.59
N VAL A 155 18.92 -1.57 0.49
CA VAL A 155 19.01 -2.80 1.28
C VAL A 155 17.62 -3.39 1.49
N ARG A 156 17.46 -4.68 1.19
CA ARG A 156 16.25 -5.46 1.44
C ARG A 156 16.60 -6.70 2.25
N TRP A 157 16.04 -6.79 3.44
CA TRP A 157 16.05 -7.98 4.29
C TRP A 157 14.74 -8.74 4.11
N VAL A 158 14.80 -10.05 3.86
CA VAL A 158 13.63 -10.92 3.69
C VAL A 158 13.79 -12.17 4.56
N TRP A 159 12.72 -12.56 5.24
CA TRP A 159 12.65 -13.83 5.95
C TRP A 159 11.26 -14.43 5.83
N GLN A 160 11.19 -15.75 5.68
CA GLN A 160 9.93 -16.48 5.65
C GLN A 160 9.79 -17.32 6.92
N LYS A 161 8.63 -17.22 7.58
CA LYS A 161 8.21 -18.11 8.66
C LYS A 161 6.74 -18.47 8.44
N ASP A 162 6.48 -19.77 8.44
CA ASP A 162 5.17 -20.33 8.10
C ASP A 162 4.70 -19.80 6.73
N SER A 163 3.46 -19.32 6.63
CA SER A 163 2.90 -18.71 5.41
C SER A 163 3.23 -17.23 5.23
N PHE A 164 4.00 -16.63 6.15
CA PHE A 164 4.32 -15.20 6.10
C PHE A 164 5.75 -14.95 5.61
N ILE A 165 5.88 -13.96 4.75
CA ILE A 165 7.11 -13.34 4.31
C ILE A 165 7.20 -11.98 4.99
N PHE A 166 8.30 -11.78 5.72
CA PHE A 166 8.64 -10.53 6.41
C PHE A 166 9.72 -9.83 5.60
N VAL A 167 9.47 -8.56 5.28
CA VAL A 167 10.38 -7.75 4.49
C VAL A 167 10.68 -6.46 5.22
N PHE A 168 11.96 -6.11 5.28
CA PHE A 168 12.43 -4.80 5.72
C PHE A 168 13.27 -4.19 4.61
N GLU A 169 13.02 -2.93 4.29
CA GLU A 169 13.71 -2.22 3.22
C GLU A 169 14.15 -0.85 3.71
N THR A 170 15.32 -0.42 3.25
CA THR A 170 15.84 0.92 3.48
C THR A 170 16.61 1.36 2.26
N ASP A 171 16.71 2.67 2.10
CA ASP A 171 17.59 3.29 1.12
C ASP A 171 18.50 4.28 1.83
N VAL A 172 19.81 4.11 1.69
CA VAL A 172 20.82 4.88 2.43
C VAL A 172 21.68 5.62 1.43
N LYS A 173 21.91 6.92 1.63
CA LYS A 173 22.85 7.66 0.79
C LYS A 173 24.23 7.01 0.84
N ASN A 174 24.82 6.75 -0.32
CA ASN A 174 26.14 6.12 -0.43
C ASN A 174 27.28 7.13 -0.19
N ASP A 175 27.10 8.06 0.75
CA ASP A 175 28.04 9.15 1.02
C ASP A 175 29.25 8.67 1.86
N SER A 176 29.11 7.53 2.53
CA SER A 176 30.07 6.99 3.48
C SER A 176 31.08 5.99 2.90
N GLU A 177 31.08 5.77 1.57
CA GLU A 177 31.90 4.75 0.87
C GLU A 177 31.83 3.35 1.52
N GLU A 178 30.79 3.08 2.31
CA GLU A 178 30.68 1.83 3.05
C GLU A 178 30.32 0.71 2.08
N ASN A 179 31.08 -0.39 2.15
CA ASN A 179 30.84 -1.56 1.31
C ASN A 179 29.39 -2.07 1.51
N PRO A 180 28.61 -2.25 0.42
CA PRO A 180 27.24 -2.77 0.49
C PRO A 180 27.10 -4.04 1.34
N ALA A 181 28.08 -4.96 1.29
CA ALA A 181 28.09 -6.16 2.13
C ALA A 181 28.06 -5.82 3.63
N THR A 182 28.91 -4.89 4.05
CA THR A 182 28.98 -4.43 5.45
C THR A 182 27.67 -3.78 5.86
N LEU A 183 27.10 -2.92 5.00
CA LEU A 183 25.81 -2.29 5.25
C LEU A 183 24.68 -3.32 5.42
N GLY A 184 24.63 -4.33 4.54
CA GLY A 184 23.66 -5.41 4.62
C GLY A 184 23.77 -6.23 5.91
N LYS A 185 24.99 -6.50 6.38
CA LYS A 185 25.23 -7.17 7.67
C LYS A 185 24.74 -6.33 8.84
N LYS A 186 25.09 -5.03 8.88
CA LYS A 186 24.59 -4.10 9.92
C LYS A 186 23.07 -4.00 9.92
N PHE A 187 22.45 -3.99 8.73
CA PHE A 187 21.00 -3.96 8.61
C PHE A 187 20.37 -5.26 9.15
N HIS A 188 20.94 -6.42 8.81
CA HIS A 188 20.50 -7.68 9.40
C HIS A 188 20.56 -7.67 10.93
N GLU A 189 21.68 -7.22 11.51
CA GLU A 189 21.84 -7.15 12.97
C GLU A 189 20.81 -6.20 13.60
N ASN A 190 20.57 -5.04 12.98
CA ASN A 190 19.53 -4.11 13.41
C ASN A 190 18.13 -4.76 13.43
N ILE A 191 17.75 -5.43 12.34
CA ILE A 191 16.45 -6.11 12.26
C ILE A 191 16.38 -7.26 13.27
N ARG A 192 17.41 -8.11 13.33
CA ARG A 192 17.44 -9.29 14.19
C ARG A 192 17.34 -8.94 15.69
N ASN A 193 17.98 -7.86 16.12
CA ASN A 193 17.96 -7.40 17.50
C ASN A 193 16.59 -6.87 17.94
N GLY A 194 15.87 -6.23 17.01
CA GLY A 194 14.51 -5.74 17.25
C GLY A 194 13.44 -6.83 17.13
N LEU A 195 13.67 -7.91 16.38
CA LEU A 195 12.69 -8.97 16.22
C LEU A 195 12.45 -9.76 17.52
N ARG A 196 11.16 -9.92 17.85
CA ARG A 196 10.62 -10.81 18.88
C ARG A 196 9.74 -11.83 18.18
N ILE A 197 10.03 -13.10 18.41
CA ILE A 197 9.35 -14.25 17.80
C ILE A 197 8.80 -15.09 18.94
N PHE A 198 7.50 -15.36 18.92
CA PHE A 198 6.76 -16.11 19.94
C PHE A 198 6.43 -17.53 19.46
#